data_AF-A0A2I0T8I7-F1
#
_entry.id   AF-A0A2I0T8I7-F1
#
_cell.length_a   1.000
_cell.length_b   1.000
_cell.length_c   1.000
_cell.angle_alpha   90.00
_cell.angle_beta   90.00
_cell.angle_gamma   90.00
#
_symmetry.space_group_name_H-M   'P 1'
#
loop_
_entity.id
_entity.type
_entity.pdbx_description
1 polymer ?
#
loop_
_entity_poly.entity_id
_entity_poly.type
_entity_poly.pdbx_seq_one_letter_code
_entity_poly.pdbx_strand_id
1 'polypeptide(L)'
;MLALMTRPAAVPSTESTLTLVMNDAADLQTQSVPVSVNPVHKRKRAVASDDNGQPGTSGNTVTEETTRSLTLTELQDIRKDYSHQQGEQVIPWLLRCWDTGADSLDLDGREAKRLAPLARESGIDRALGRPPQSLTLWRRLLLNVRSRYPSRDDIMYQPSKWTTIERGVKNLREIAVREIIFSDLDDLQTSLDPDALQITGPIWRKWVLSAPAAYANVLALFCWRDDEALTVGDMDARMQHYANNLLSAPQASVSVLKKSFGKANISGGDKHFPNKPG
;
A
#
# COMPACT_ATOMS: atom_id res chain seq x y z
N MET A 1 -58.58 -6.15 -51.09
CA MET A 1 -58.34 -7.50 -50.56
C MET A 1 -57.26 -7.42 -49.51
N LEU A 2 -57.54 -8.03 -48.35
CA LEU A 2 -56.74 -8.08 -47.13
C LEU A 2 -55.32 -8.60 -47.36
N ALA A 3 -54.33 -8.01 -46.69
CA ALA A 3 -53.09 -8.70 -46.33
C ALA A 3 -52.94 -8.62 -44.80
N LEU A 4 -52.89 -9.80 -44.19
CA LEU A 4 -52.90 -10.02 -42.74
C LEU A 4 -51.71 -9.36 -42.04
N MET A 5 -52.00 -8.65 -40.95
CA MET A 5 -51.04 -8.33 -39.90
C MET A 5 -50.79 -9.57 -39.04
N THR A 6 -49.56 -10.07 -39.04
CA THR A 6 -49.07 -11.02 -38.02
C THR A 6 -47.97 -10.35 -37.21
N ARG A 7 -48.24 -10.17 -35.91
CA ARG A 7 -47.33 -9.64 -34.89
C ARG A 7 -46.10 -10.56 -34.77
N PRO A 8 -44.86 -10.04 -34.70
CA PRO A 8 -43.75 -10.84 -34.20
C PRO A 8 -43.90 -11.02 -32.69
N ALA A 9 -43.88 -12.28 -32.25
CA ALA A 9 -43.89 -12.67 -30.85
C ALA A 9 -42.58 -12.25 -30.17
N ALA A 10 -42.71 -11.70 -28.96
CA ALA A 10 -41.59 -11.34 -28.10
C ALA A 10 -40.80 -12.60 -27.71
N VAL A 11 -39.50 -12.61 -28.03
CA VAL A 11 -38.56 -13.61 -27.52
C VAL A 11 -38.20 -13.21 -26.08
N PRO A 12 -38.44 -14.05 -25.06
CA PRO A 12 -38.04 -13.73 -23.71
C PRO A 12 -36.52 -13.70 -23.59
N SER A 13 -36.04 -12.61 -22.99
CA SER A 13 -34.66 -12.41 -22.55
C SER A 13 -34.18 -13.60 -21.72
N THR A 14 -33.23 -14.36 -22.27
CA THR A 14 -32.46 -15.33 -21.51
C THR A 14 -31.61 -14.60 -20.47
N GLU A 15 -32.03 -14.65 -19.20
CA GLU A 15 -31.16 -14.44 -18.06
C GLU A 15 -29.96 -15.39 -18.22
N SER A 16 -28.78 -14.81 -18.52
CA SER A 16 -27.53 -15.56 -18.46
C SER A 16 -27.24 -15.88 -17.01
N THR A 17 -27.69 -17.05 -16.57
CA THR A 17 -27.26 -17.66 -15.32
C THR A 17 -25.77 -17.93 -15.46
N LEU A 18 -24.95 -17.05 -14.88
CA LEU A 18 -23.50 -17.27 -14.76
C LEU A 18 -23.28 -18.41 -13.76
N THR A 19 -23.23 -19.63 -14.27
CA THR A 19 -22.65 -20.77 -13.57
C THR A 19 -21.17 -20.50 -13.35
N LEU A 20 -20.84 -20.11 -12.12
CA LEU A 20 -19.47 -20.01 -11.63
C LEU A 20 -18.90 -21.44 -11.50
N VAL A 21 -18.33 -21.96 -12.58
CA VAL A 21 -17.53 -23.18 -12.54
C VAL A 21 -16.20 -22.81 -11.90
N MET A 22 -16.13 -22.91 -10.57
CA MET A 22 -14.88 -22.96 -9.83
C MET A 22 -14.24 -24.32 -10.06
N ASN A 23 -13.50 -24.46 -11.16
CA ASN A 23 -12.48 -25.50 -11.26
C ASN A 23 -11.15 -24.87 -10.85
N ASP A 24 -10.44 -25.57 -9.95
CA ASP A 24 -9.16 -25.22 -9.30
C ASP A 24 -9.28 -24.66 -7.87
N ALA A 25 -10.00 -25.40 -7.03
CA ALA A 25 -10.02 -25.25 -5.57
C ALA A 25 -8.82 -25.91 -4.84
N ALA A 26 -7.80 -26.37 -5.57
CA ALA A 26 -6.71 -27.15 -4.97
C ALA A 26 -5.54 -26.32 -4.42
N ASP A 27 -5.48 -25.01 -4.66
CA ASP A 27 -4.31 -24.18 -4.29
C ASP A 27 -4.64 -22.99 -3.36
N LEU A 28 -5.86 -22.94 -2.80
CA LEU A 28 -6.34 -21.83 -1.97
C LEU A 28 -6.21 -22.05 -0.46
N GLN A 29 -5.48 -23.07 -0.03
CA GLN A 29 -5.23 -23.32 1.39
C GLN A 29 -3.72 -23.47 1.66
N THR A 30 -3.00 -22.35 1.60
CA THR A 30 -1.82 -22.21 2.44
C THR A 30 -2.15 -21.21 3.53
N GLN A 31 -2.32 -21.72 4.74
CA GLN A 31 -2.59 -20.95 5.96
C GLN A 31 -1.41 -20.00 6.20
N SER A 32 -1.57 -18.71 5.87
CA SER A 32 -0.56 -17.69 6.15
C SER A 32 -0.73 -17.20 7.58
N VAL A 33 0.18 -17.64 8.46
CA VAL A 33 0.40 -16.99 9.75
C VAL A 33 0.87 -15.56 9.48
N PRO A 34 0.32 -14.52 10.13
CA PRO A 34 0.87 -13.18 10.02
C PRO A 34 2.27 -13.21 10.61
N VAL A 35 3.29 -13.15 9.76
CA VAL A 35 4.66 -12.91 10.21
C VAL A 35 4.72 -11.44 10.62
N SER A 36 4.40 -11.19 11.89
CA SER A 36 4.81 -9.96 12.56
C SER A 36 6.32 -10.01 12.71
N VAL A 37 7.04 -9.46 11.72
CA VAL A 37 8.48 -9.25 11.84
C VAL A 37 8.63 -8.03 12.74
N ASN A 38 8.93 -8.26 14.02
CA ASN A 38 9.35 -7.17 14.90
C ASN A 38 10.61 -6.51 14.29
N PRO A 39 10.71 -5.17 14.26
CA PRO A 39 11.90 -4.50 13.78
C PRO A 39 13.12 -5.00 14.54
N VAL A 40 14.08 -5.59 13.82
CA VAL A 40 15.27 -6.23 14.41
C VAL A 40 16.15 -5.18 15.11
N HIS A 41 16.09 -3.93 14.64
CA HIS A 41 16.84 -2.81 15.19
C HIS A 41 15.96 -1.56 15.28
N LYS A 42 15.56 -1.17 16.50
CA LYS A 42 14.88 0.11 16.77
C LYS A 42 15.88 1.09 17.37
N ARG A 43 16.02 2.27 16.76
CA ARG A 43 16.90 3.34 17.24
C ARG A 43 16.41 4.71 16.75
N LYS A 44 15.94 5.55 17.67
CA LYS A 44 15.64 6.96 17.41
C LYS A 44 16.68 7.86 18.07
N ARG A 45 17.14 8.91 17.38
CA ARG A 45 17.99 9.97 17.96
C ARG A 45 17.11 11.18 18.30
N ALA A 46 17.26 11.73 19.50
CA ALA A 46 16.65 13.00 19.83
C ALA A 46 17.24 14.10 18.95
N VAL A 47 16.37 14.86 18.27
CA VAL A 47 16.75 16.11 17.63
C VAL A 47 16.75 17.17 18.72
N ALA A 48 17.91 17.71 19.04
CA ALA A 48 18.00 18.86 19.94
C ALA A 48 17.25 20.03 19.29
N SER A 49 16.06 20.33 19.81
CA SER A 49 15.41 21.61 19.59
C SER A 49 16.12 22.61 20.49
N ASP A 50 16.77 23.62 19.91
CA ASP A 50 17.30 24.75 20.66
C ASP A 50 16.11 25.54 21.25
N ASP A 51 15.67 25.16 22.44
CA ASP A 51 14.83 26.00 23.29
C ASP A 51 15.62 26.41 24.53
N ASN A 52 15.75 27.71 24.69
CA ASN A 52 16.59 28.37 25.68
C ASN A 52 15.80 28.52 26.99
N GLY A 53 16.04 27.64 27.98
CA GLY A 53 15.42 27.72 29.30
C GLY A 53 16.21 26.98 30.39
N GLN A 54 16.68 27.73 31.38
CA GLN A 54 17.62 27.35 32.47
C GLN A 54 17.04 26.34 33.49
N PRO A 55 17.86 25.60 34.28
CA PRO A 55 17.49 24.30 34.86
C PRO A 55 17.03 24.34 36.33
N GLY A 56 16.25 23.33 36.72
CA GLY A 56 15.89 23.01 38.10
C GLY A 56 15.99 21.50 38.36
N THR A 57 16.89 21.14 39.28
CA THR A 57 17.25 19.79 39.75
C THR A 57 16.11 19.08 40.50
N SER A 58 15.89 17.77 40.26
CA SER A 58 15.88 16.71 41.31
C SER A 58 15.46 15.32 40.77
N GLY A 59 16.42 14.37 40.83
CA GLY A 59 16.23 12.96 41.19
C GLY A 59 15.25 12.07 40.40
N ASN A 60 15.76 11.29 39.44
CA ASN A 60 15.97 9.83 39.60
C ASN A 60 16.12 9.11 38.24
N THR A 61 17.07 8.17 38.22
CA THR A 61 17.33 7.13 37.20
C THR A 61 17.78 7.61 35.82
N VAL A 62 19.09 7.45 35.62
CA VAL A 62 19.84 7.49 34.36
C VAL A 62 19.08 6.82 33.21
N THR A 63 18.49 7.63 32.33
CA THR A 63 18.40 7.31 30.90
C THR A 63 19.44 8.18 30.22
N GLU A 64 20.69 7.70 30.23
CA GLU A 64 21.68 8.18 29.29
C GLU A 64 21.22 7.78 27.88
N GLU A 65 20.40 8.64 27.26
CA GLU A 65 20.19 8.71 25.82
C GLU A 65 21.46 9.23 25.12
N THR A 66 22.62 8.74 25.57
CA THR A 66 23.90 9.03 24.96
C THR A 66 23.93 8.28 23.64
N THR A 67 23.93 9.08 22.59
CA THR A 67 23.87 8.69 21.19
C THR A 67 25.14 7.92 20.78
N ARG A 68 25.31 6.67 21.26
CA ARG A 68 26.49 5.86 20.96
C ARG A 68 26.52 5.53 19.47
N SER A 69 27.68 5.69 18.83
CA SER A 69 27.81 5.29 17.43
C SER A 69 27.58 3.78 17.28
N LEU A 70 27.02 3.35 16.15
CA LEU A 70 26.88 1.92 15.84
C LEU A 70 28.26 1.24 15.82
N THR A 71 28.32 0.09 16.49
CA THR A 71 29.47 -0.81 16.47
C THR A 71 29.61 -1.49 15.11
N LEU A 72 30.77 -2.10 14.86
CA LEU A 72 30.99 -2.81 13.60
C LEU A 72 30.04 -4.01 13.44
N THR A 73 29.76 -4.74 14.52
CA THR A 73 28.84 -5.89 14.51
C THR A 73 27.41 -5.45 14.22
N GLU A 74 26.93 -4.39 14.87
CA GLU A 74 25.59 -3.84 14.58
C GLU A 74 25.46 -3.41 13.12
N LEU A 75 26.49 -2.79 12.54
CA LEU A 75 26.49 -2.44 11.12
C LEU A 75 26.46 -3.66 10.18
N GLN A 76 27.09 -4.77 10.58
CA GLN A 76 27.06 -6.02 9.81
C GLN A 76 25.67 -6.67 9.84
N ASP A 77 25.03 -6.68 11.01
CA ASP A 77 23.67 -7.21 11.19
C ASP A 77 22.66 -6.37 10.40
N ILE A 78 22.72 -5.03 10.54
CA ILE A 78 21.90 -4.11 9.76
C ILE A 78 22.15 -4.33 8.25
N ARG A 79 23.41 -4.46 7.82
CA ARG A 79 23.69 -4.73 6.39
C ARG A 79 23.02 -6.01 5.93
N LYS A 80 23.07 -7.08 6.72
CA LYS A 80 22.45 -8.36 6.38
C LYS A 80 20.94 -8.23 6.18
N ASP A 81 20.26 -7.48 7.03
CA ASP A 81 18.80 -7.32 7.00
C ASP A 81 18.32 -6.46 5.82
N TYR A 82 19.05 -5.37 5.54
CA TYR A 82 18.62 -4.37 4.55
C TYR A 82 19.30 -4.49 3.18
N SER A 83 20.23 -5.44 2.99
CA SER A 83 20.87 -5.64 1.67
C SER A 83 19.89 -6.08 0.60
N HIS A 84 20.06 -5.53 -0.60
CA HIS A 84 19.29 -5.84 -1.81
C HIS A 84 19.63 -7.25 -2.31
N GLN A 85 18.62 -8.11 -2.46
CA GLN A 85 18.80 -9.53 -2.78
C GLN A 85 19.00 -9.77 -4.29
N GLN A 86 19.54 -10.94 -4.64
CA GLN A 86 19.73 -11.30 -6.06
C GLN A 86 18.38 -11.48 -6.77
N GLY A 87 18.20 -10.80 -7.91
CA GLY A 87 16.97 -10.88 -8.69
C GLY A 87 15.78 -10.11 -8.11
N GLU A 88 15.95 -9.46 -6.95
CA GLU A 88 14.95 -8.58 -6.37
C GLU A 88 14.93 -7.25 -7.15
N GLN A 89 13.75 -6.71 -7.46
CA GLN A 89 13.63 -5.37 -8.04
C GLN A 89 13.76 -4.29 -6.95
N VAL A 90 14.18 -3.08 -7.32
CA VAL A 90 14.39 -1.97 -6.37
C VAL A 90 13.14 -1.65 -5.53
N ILE A 91 11.95 -1.66 -6.13
CA ILE A 91 10.71 -1.33 -5.41
C ILE A 91 10.34 -2.39 -4.34
N PRO A 92 10.26 -3.70 -4.66
CA PRO A 92 10.10 -4.75 -3.65
C PRO A 92 11.18 -4.73 -2.56
N TRP A 93 12.44 -4.44 -2.93
CA TRP A 93 13.53 -4.31 -1.95
C TRP A 93 13.29 -3.17 -0.97
N LEU A 94 12.90 -1.99 -1.45
CA LEU A 94 12.55 -0.86 -0.59
C LEU A 94 11.37 -1.19 0.32
N LEU A 95 10.29 -1.79 -0.21
CA LEU A 95 9.16 -2.19 0.61
C LEU A 95 9.58 -3.18 1.71
N ARG A 96 10.44 -4.15 1.40
CA ARG A 96 11.01 -5.06 2.42
C ARG A 96 11.83 -4.31 3.46
N CYS A 97 12.61 -3.31 3.07
CA CYS A 97 13.34 -2.46 4.03
C CYS A 97 12.38 -1.71 4.95
N TRP A 98 11.31 -1.14 4.41
CA TRP A 98 10.24 -0.52 5.20
C TRP A 98 9.63 -1.51 6.21
N ASP A 99 9.20 -2.68 5.74
CA ASP A 99 8.58 -3.72 6.57
C ASP A 99 9.52 -4.27 7.65
N THR A 100 10.84 -4.23 7.42
CA THR A 100 11.86 -4.62 8.40
C THR A 100 12.13 -3.53 9.46
N GLY A 101 11.58 -2.33 9.25
CA GLY A 101 11.66 -1.21 10.18
C GLY A 101 12.76 -0.19 9.85
N ALA A 102 13.12 0.00 8.58
CA ALA A 102 14.11 0.98 8.16
C ALA A 102 13.80 2.42 8.63
N ASP A 103 12.52 2.75 8.83
CA ASP A 103 12.11 4.06 9.33
C ASP A 103 12.38 4.25 10.83
N SER A 104 12.59 3.16 11.55
CA SER A 104 12.93 3.20 12.97
C SER A 104 14.43 3.28 13.25
N LEU A 105 15.27 3.39 12.21
CA LEU A 105 16.73 3.37 12.32
C LEU A 105 17.35 4.71 11.92
N ASP A 106 17.61 5.57 12.91
CA ASP A 106 18.28 6.85 12.70
C ASP A 106 19.80 6.69 12.56
N LEU A 107 20.31 7.09 11.40
CA LEU A 107 21.73 7.03 11.06
C LEU A 107 22.27 8.43 10.81
N ASP A 108 23.46 8.74 11.35
CA ASP A 108 24.22 9.90 10.90
C ASP A 108 24.92 9.63 9.54
N GLY A 109 25.45 10.67 8.90
CA GLY A 109 26.11 10.51 7.59
C GLY A 109 27.31 9.56 7.60
N ARG A 110 28.03 9.42 8.73
CA ARG A 110 29.18 8.52 8.85
C ARG A 110 28.74 7.07 9.01
N GLU A 111 27.75 6.81 9.84
CA GLU A 111 27.15 5.48 10.01
C GLU A 111 26.55 4.98 8.70
N ALA A 112 25.79 5.83 8.02
CA ALA A 112 25.22 5.52 6.71
C ALA A 112 26.33 5.23 5.67
N LYS A 113 27.42 6.00 5.67
CA LYS A 113 28.57 5.75 4.79
C LYS A 113 29.27 4.42 5.11
N ARG A 114 29.37 4.04 6.39
CA ARG A 114 29.95 2.75 6.82
C ARG A 114 29.02 1.57 6.51
N LEU A 115 27.71 1.81 6.47
CA LEU A 115 26.69 0.80 6.17
C LEU A 115 26.68 0.43 4.68
N ALA A 116 26.91 1.39 3.78
CA ALA A 116 27.03 1.14 2.35
C ALA A 116 28.12 0.10 2.00
N PRO A 117 27.95 -0.71 0.94
CA PRO A 117 26.78 -0.77 0.06
C PRO A 117 25.64 -1.64 0.64
N LEU A 118 24.41 -1.29 0.31
CA LEU A 118 23.19 -2.06 0.55
C LEU A 118 22.52 -2.45 -0.78
N ALA A 119 22.52 -1.55 -1.75
CA ALA A 119 21.97 -1.77 -3.08
C ALA A 119 22.94 -2.60 -3.94
N ARG A 120 22.38 -3.43 -4.83
CA ARG A 120 23.20 -4.18 -5.81
C ARG A 120 23.62 -3.34 -7.00
N GLU A 121 22.76 -2.39 -7.38
CA GLU A 121 22.99 -1.58 -8.56
C GLU A 121 23.96 -0.44 -8.25
N SER A 122 24.98 -0.31 -9.10
CA SER A 122 25.95 0.76 -8.99
C SER A 122 25.26 2.12 -9.06
N GLY A 123 25.59 2.98 -8.10
CA GLY A 123 25.13 4.37 -8.07
C GLY A 123 23.97 4.64 -7.13
N ILE A 124 23.20 3.62 -6.70
CA ILE A 124 22.16 3.80 -5.68
C ILE A 124 22.81 4.25 -4.37
N ASP A 125 23.75 3.49 -3.79
CA ASP A 125 24.36 3.85 -2.49
C ASP A 125 25.35 5.02 -2.52
N ARG A 126 25.59 5.63 -3.69
CA ARG A 126 26.66 6.63 -3.86
C ARG A 126 26.50 7.82 -2.92
N ALA A 127 25.27 8.12 -2.52
CA ALA A 127 24.91 9.25 -1.67
C ALA A 127 24.36 8.81 -0.30
N LEU A 128 24.55 7.56 0.14
CA LEU A 128 23.93 7.07 1.38
C LEU A 128 24.35 7.90 2.61
N GLY A 129 25.60 8.35 2.63
CA GLY A 129 26.15 9.26 3.64
C GLY A 129 26.16 10.75 3.27
N ARG A 130 25.58 11.19 2.14
CA ARG A 130 25.69 12.59 1.67
C ARG A 130 24.88 13.62 2.47
N PRO A 131 23.72 13.30 3.07
CA PRO A 131 23.14 14.16 4.09
C PRO A 131 23.93 13.96 5.39
N PRO A 132 24.66 14.98 5.89
CA PRO A 132 25.38 14.87 7.15
C PRO A 132 24.42 14.81 8.35
N GLN A 133 23.20 15.36 8.21
CA GLN A 133 22.19 15.30 9.26
C GLN A 133 21.73 13.88 9.50
N SER A 134 21.29 13.58 10.72
CA SER A 134 20.67 12.29 11.05
C SER A 134 19.35 12.15 10.30
N LEU A 135 19.16 11.01 9.64
CA LEU A 135 17.94 10.65 8.93
C LEU A 135 17.69 9.15 9.16
N THR A 136 16.42 8.75 9.08
CA THR A 136 16.06 7.33 9.07
C THR A 136 16.70 6.64 7.88
N LEU A 137 17.05 5.35 8.03
CA LEU A 137 17.56 4.55 6.92
C LEU A 137 16.56 4.56 5.75
N TRP A 138 15.26 4.50 6.05
CA TRP A 138 14.20 4.61 5.06
C TRP A 138 14.33 5.85 4.18
N ARG A 139 14.39 7.04 4.79
CA ARG A 139 14.51 8.29 4.03
C ARG A 139 15.81 8.37 3.24
N ARG A 140 16.93 7.88 3.81
CA ARG A 140 18.20 7.80 3.07
C ARG A 140 18.08 6.91 1.84
N LEU A 141 17.47 5.73 1.95
CA LEU A 141 17.29 4.82 0.81
C LEU A 141 16.43 5.46 -0.29
N LEU A 142 15.32 6.12 0.07
CA LEU A 142 14.47 6.83 -0.89
C LEU A 142 15.23 7.94 -1.64
N LEU A 143 15.99 8.79 -0.93
CA LEU A 143 16.81 9.84 -1.52
C LEU A 143 17.87 9.29 -2.49
N ASN A 144 18.46 8.14 -2.15
CA ASN A 144 19.49 7.49 -2.95
C ASN A 144 18.93 6.90 -4.25
N VAL A 145 17.79 6.21 -4.14
CA VAL A 145 17.07 5.70 -5.32
C VAL A 145 16.60 6.87 -6.19
N ARG A 146 16.02 7.92 -5.61
CA ARG A 146 15.65 9.16 -6.33
C ARG A 146 16.84 9.80 -7.04
N SER A 147 18.02 9.86 -6.40
CA SER A 147 19.23 10.40 -7.03
C SER A 147 19.71 9.57 -8.22
N ARG A 148 19.46 8.25 -8.22
CA ARG A 148 19.83 7.35 -9.33
C ARG A 148 18.81 7.38 -10.46
N TYR A 149 17.55 7.67 -10.15
CA TYR A 149 16.41 7.62 -11.05
C TYR A 149 15.69 8.99 -11.09
N PRO A 150 16.11 9.91 -11.98
CA PRO A 150 15.54 11.26 -12.05
C PRO A 150 14.04 11.30 -12.37
N SER A 151 13.54 10.34 -13.14
CA SER A 151 12.14 10.24 -13.53
C SER A 151 11.51 8.92 -13.12
N ARG A 152 10.18 8.94 -12.99
CA ARG A 152 9.37 7.76 -12.62
C ARG A 152 9.65 6.59 -13.55
N ASP A 153 9.78 6.87 -14.84
CA ASP A 153 9.89 5.88 -15.90
C ASP A 153 11.28 5.26 -16.00
N ASP A 154 12.29 5.83 -15.33
CA ASP A 154 13.63 5.26 -15.26
C ASP A 154 13.69 4.02 -14.35
N ILE A 155 12.76 3.90 -13.39
CA ILE A 155 12.64 2.70 -12.57
C ILE A 155 11.82 1.67 -13.35
N MET A 156 12.51 0.63 -13.84
CA MET A 156 11.87 -0.56 -14.40
C MET A 156 11.09 -1.26 -13.28
N TYR A 157 9.79 -0.99 -13.23
CA TYR A 157 8.86 -1.60 -12.28
C TYR A 157 7.63 -2.09 -13.03
N GLN A 158 7.45 -3.40 -13.05
CA GLN A 158 6.23 -4.03 -13.51
C GLN A 158 5.49 -4.57 -12.29
N PRO A 159 4.33 -3.99 -11.92
CA PRO A 159 3.48 -4.53 -10.87
C PRO A 159 3.22 -6.01 -11.19
N SER A 160 3.56 -6.91 -10.27
CA SER A 160 3.27 -8.32 -10.45
C SER A 160 1.76 -8.53 -10.53
N LYS A 161 1.29 -9.35 -11.49
CA LYS A 161 -0.09 -9.83 -11.45
C LYS A 161 -0.28 -10.59 -10.14
N TRP A 162 -1.24 -10.17 -9.34
CA TRP A 162 -1.45 -10.74 -8.00
C TRP A 162 -2.65 -11.67 -8.01
N THR A 163 -2.55 -12.90 -7.51
CA THR A 163 -3.67 -13.87 -7.53
C THR A 163 -4.38 -14.01 -6.19
N THR A 164 -3.86 -13.39 -5.14
CA THR A 164 -4.42 -13.42 -3.78
C THR A 164 -4.54 -12.01 -3.24
N ILE A 165 -5.36 -11.84 -2.20
CA ILE A 165 -5.60 -10.52 -1.58
C ILE A 165 -4.31 -9.96 -0.99
N GLU A 166 -3.50 -10.78 -0.33
CA GLU A 166 -2.23 -10.39 0.28
C GLU A 166 -1.24 -9.89 -0.78
N ARG A 167 -1.18 -10.59 -1.94
CA ARG A 167 -0.37 -10.15 -3.07
C ARG A 167 -0.92 -8.86 -3.69
N GLY A 168 -2.24 -8.67 -3.69
CA GLY A 168 -2.90 -7.44 -4.15
C GLY A 168 -2.54 -6.25 -3.26
N VAL A 169 -2.64 -6.40 -1.94
CA VAL A 169 -2.25 -5.37 -0.97
C VAL A 169 -0.77 -5.06 -1.08
N LYS A 170 0.09 -6.08 -1.13
CA LYS A 170 1.53 -5.89 -1.36
C LYS A 170 1.78 -5.11 -2.65
N ASN A 171 1.08 -5.44 -3.74
CA ASN A 171 1.21 -4.73 -5.01
C ASN A 171 0.82 -3.26 -4.90
N LEU A 172 -0.24 -2.94 -4.15
CA LEU A 172 -0.64 -1.57 -3.88
C LEU A 172 0.43 -0.80 -3.09
N ARG A 173 1.00 -1.42 -2.05
CA ARG A 173 2.11 -0.83 -1.26
C ARG A 173 3.37 -0.62 -2.10
N GLU A 174 3.70 -1.52 -3.03
CA GLU A 174 4.80 -1.32 -3.97
C GLU A 174 4.55 -0.13 -4.91
N ILE A 175 3.33 0.02 -5.44
CA ILE A 175 2.94 1.21 -6.21
C ILE A 175 3.11 2.47 -5.35
N ALA A 176 2.70 2.41 -4.07
CA ALA A 176 2.83 3.51 -3.13
C ALA A 176 4.29 3.90 -2.87
N VAL A 177 5.18 2.93 -2.63
CA VAL A 177 6.63 3.16 -2.50
C VAL A 177 7.18 3.86 -3.75
N ARG A 178 6.77 3.45 -4.95
CA ARG A 178 7.17 4.13 -6.18
C ARG A 178 6.69 5.58 -6.18
N GLU A 179 5.46 5.87 -5.77
CA GLU A 179 4.97 7.25 -5.69
C GLU A 179 5.65 8.08 -4.58
N ILE A 180 6.05 7.46 -3.46
CA ILE A 180 6.79 8.12 -2.39
C ILE A 180 8.21 8.48 -2.81
N ILE A 181 8.92 7.61 -3.55
CA ILE A 181 10.21 7.98 -4.14
C ILE A 181 10.01 9.30 -4.89
N PHE A 182 8.99 9.29 -5.77
CA PHE A 182 8.29 10.38 -6.50
C PHE A 182 8.02 11.72 -5.81
N SER A 183 7.89 11.77 -4.48
CA SER A 183 7.29 12.90 -3.76
C SER A 183 8.33 13.94 -3.32
N ASP A 184 7.88 14.94 -2.54
CA ASP A 184 8.75 15.92 -1.91
C ASP A 184 9.51 15.28 -0.74
N LEU A 185 10.66 14.65 -1.05
CA LEU A 185 11.54 14.03 -0.07
C LEU A 185 12.39 15.04 0.73
N ASP A 186 12.30 16.34 0.44
CA ASP A 186 13.02 17.38 1.18
C ASP A 186 12.20 17.91 2.36
N ASP A 187 10.85 17.84 2.27
CA ASP A 187 9.97 18.17 3.38
C ASP A 187 9.99 17.10 4.48
N LEU A 188 10.59 17.42 5.63
CA LEU A 188 10.68 16.52 6.79
C LEU A 188 9.32 16.23 7.44
N GLN A 189 8.29 17.03 7.17
CA GLN A 189 6.93 16.82 7.70
C GLN A 189 6.11 15.86 6.84
N THR A 190 6.52 15.63 5.59
CA THR A 190 5.85 14.68 4.70
C THR A 190 6.03 13.26 5.23
N SER A 191 4.89 12.59 5.51
CA SER A 191 4.88 11.17 5.84
C SER A 191 5.40 10.35 4.67
N LEU A 192 6.35 9.45 4.95
CA LEU A 192 6.92 8.52 3.97
C LEU A 192 6.41 7.09 4.20
N ASP A 193 5.29 6.95 4.92
CA ASP A 193 4.62 5.67 5.16
C ASP A 193 3.84 5.23 3.90
N PRO A 194 4.19 4.09 3.28
CA PRO A 194 3.44 3.51 2.17
C PRO A 194 1.96 3.26 2.47
N ASP A 195 1.61 2.97 3.72
CA ASP A 195 0.24 2.66 4.14
C ASP A 195 -0.59 3.92 4.35
N ALA A 196 0.04 5.06 4.67
CA ALA A 196 -0.60 6.35 4.80
C ALA A 196 -0.83 7.08 3.46
N LEU A 197 -0.25 6.58 2.36
CA LEU A 197 -0.36 7.22 1.06
C LEU A 197 -1.82 7.21 0.59
N GLN A 198 -2.34 8.38 0.20
CA GLN A 198 -3.65 8.47 -0.42
C GLN A 198 -3.64 7.80 -1.81
N ILE A 199 -4.59 6.91 -2.03
CA ILE A 199 -4.83 6.30 -3.33
C ILE A 199 -5.40 7.40 -4.23
N THR A 200 -4.72 7.72 -5.32
CA THR A 200 -5.23 8.66 -6.33
C THR A 200 -5.80 7.89 -7.51
N GLY A 201 -6.61 8.54 -8.36
CA GLY A 201 -7.14 7.92 -9.58
C GLY A 201 -6.08 7.21 -10.46
N PRO A 202 -4.86 7.76 -10.66
CA PRO A 202 -3.76 7.06 -11.32
C PRO A 202 -3.25 5.81 -10.59
N ILE A 203 -3.09 5.87 -9.25
CA ILE A 203 -2.67 4.73 -8.42
C ILE A 203 -3.73 3.63 -8.51
N TRP A 204 -5.00 4.00 -8.33
CA TRP A 204 -6.15 3.11 -8.43
C TRP A 204 -6.18 2.38 -9.78
N ARG A 205 -6.09 3.11 -10.90
CA ARG A 205 -6.10 2.49 -12.23
C ARG A 205 -4.95 1.51 -12.43
N LYS A 206 -3.73 1.86 -12.01
CA LYS A 206 -2.57 0.98 -12.13
C LYS A 206 -2.75 -0.32 -11.34
N TRP A 207 -3.32 -0.22 -10.14
CA TRP A 207 -3.56 -1.37 -9.28
C TRP A 207 -4.73 -2.25 -9.77
N VAL A 208 -5.84 -1.65 -10.20
CA VAL A 208 -6.97 -2.41 -10.75
C VAL A 208 -6.57 -3.12 -12.05
N LEU A 209 -5.74 -2.52 -12.89
CA LEU A 209 -5.25 -3.15 -14.12
C LEU A 209 -4.26 -4.30 -13.87
N SER A 210 -3.63 -4.37 -12.68
CA SER A 210 -2.81 -5.53 -12.29
C SER A 210 -3.61 -6.68 -11.68
N ALA A 211 -4.91 -6.46 -11.44
CA ALA A 211 -5.79 -7.43 -10.80
C ALA A 211 -6.23 -8.57 -11.74
N PRO A 212 -6.40 -9.80 -11.22
CA PRO A 212 -7.08 -10.88 -11.92
C PRO A 212 -8.55 -10.55 -12.14
N ALA A 213 -9.11 -11.08 -13.22
CA ALA A 213 -10.54 -10.96 -13.54
C ALA A 213 -11.45 -11.43 -12.38
N ALA A 214 -11.02 -12.42 -11.59
CA ALA A 214 -11.75 -12.93 -10.43
C ALA A 214 -12.06 -11.86 -9.37
N TYR A 215 -11.21 -10.83 -9.25
CA TYR A 215 -11.39 -9.73 -8.29
C TYR A 215 -12.06 -8.49 -8.89
N ALA A 216 -12.39 -8.49 -10.19
CA ALA A 216 -12.97 -7.33 -10.86
C ALA A 216 -14.26 -6.85 -10.18
N ASN A 217 -15.13 -7.78 -9.76
CA ASN A 217 -16.38 -7.45 -9.06
C ASN A 217 -16.14 -6.79 -7.70
N VAL A 218 -15.08 -7.21 -6.99
CA VAL A 218 -14.72 -6.69 -5.66
C VAL A 218 -14.15 -5.28 -5.79
N LEU A 219 -13.25 -5.09 -6.75
CA LEU A 219 -12.67 -3.78 -7.05
C LEU A 219 -13.73 -2.80 -7.56
N ALA A 220 -14.74 -3.27 -8.28
CA ALA A 220 -15.89 -2.45 -8.68
C ALA A 220 -16.79 -2.06 -7.48
N LEU A 221 -16.87 -2.84 -6.40
CA LEU A 221 -17.57 -2.42 -5.18
C LEU A 221 -16.83 -1.30 -4.46
N PHE A 222 -15.50 -1.33 -4.52
CA PHE A 222 -14.64 -0.29 -4.00
C PHE A 222 -14.49 0.91 -4.94
N CYS A 223 -15.29 0.97 -6.02
CA CYS A 223 -15.29 2.02 -7.04
C CYS A 223 -14.93 3.37 -6.43
N TRP A 224 -13.75 3.84 -6.80
CA TRP A 224 -13.19 5.12 -6.40
C TRP A 224 -14.25 6.21 -6.55
N ARG A 225 -14.64 6.84 -5.43
CA ARG A 225 -15.33 8.12 -5.44
C ARG A 225 -14.29 9.18 -5.14
N ASP A 226 -14.24 10.21 -5.97
CA ASP A 226 -13.25 11.31 -5.85
C ASP A 226 -13.34 12.08 -4.52
N ASP A 227 -14.37 11.84 -3.69
CA ASP A 227 -14.60 12.50 -2.40
C ASP A 227 -14.05 11.74 -1.18
N GLU A 228 -13.69 10.45 -1.29
CA GLU A 228 -13.07 9.69 -0.20
C GLU A 228 -11.54 9.70 -0.33
N ALA A 229 -10.85 10.39 0.57
CA ALA A 229 -9.39 10.37 0.69
C ALA A 229 -8.89 9.02 1.27
N LEU A 230 -9.08 7.95 0.51
CA LEU A 230 -8.76 6.59 0.94
C LEU A 230 -7.25 6.36 0.93
N THR A 231 -6.70 5.86 2.04
CA THR A 231 -5.28 5.48 2.11
C THR A 231 -5.06 4.02 1.66
N VAL A 232 -3.80 3.67 1.40
CA VAL A 232 -3.39 2.28 1.13
C VAL A 232 -3.78 1.36 2.29
N GLY A 233 -3.58 1.79 3.53
CA GLY A 233 -3.96 1.04 4.73
C GLY A 233 -5.48 0.84 4.87
N ASP A 234 -6.29 1.84 4.50
CA ASP A 234 -7.75 1.68 4.49
C ASP A 234 -8.21 0.65 3.46
N MET A 235 -7.56 0.62 2.29
CA MET A 235 -7.86 -0.36 1.25
C MET A 235 -7.42 -1.77 1.64
N ASP A 236 -6.28 -1.93 2.31
CA ASP A 236 -5.88 -3.21 2.91
C ASP A 236 -6.98 -3.70 3.87
N ALA A 237 -7.38 -2.88 4.84
CA ALA A 237 -8.43 -3.24 5.79
C ALA A 237 -9.75 -3.67 5.11
N ARG A 238 -10.16 -2.95 4.04
CA ARG A 238 -11.34 -3.30 3.23
C ARG A 238 -11.18 -4.65 2.51
N MET A 239 -10.01 -4.90 1.92
CA MET A 239 -9.71 -6.14 1.21
C MET A 239 -9.64 -7.33 2.17
N GLN A 240 -9.04 -7.17 3.35
CA GLN A 240 -9.03 -8.20 4.40
C GLN A 240 -10.43 -8.50 4.93
N HIS A 241 -11.24 -7.47 5.14
CA HIS A 241 -12.64 -7.65 5.54
C HIS A 241 -13.42 -8.45 4.50
N TYR A 242 -13.20 -8.21 3.20
CA TYR A 242 -13.77 -9.01 2.13
C TYR A 242 -13.32 -10.48 2.19
N ALA A 243 -12.01 -10.72 2.36
CA ALA A 243 -11.45 -12.07 2.46
C ALA A 243 -12.13 -12.87 3.59
N ASN A 244 -12.22 -12.26 4.76
CA ASN A 244 -12.69 -12.92 5.98
C ASN A 244 -14.19 -13.16 6.00
N ASN A 245 -14.99 -12.23 5.45
CA ASN A 245 -16.45 -12.28 5.60
C ASN A 245 -17.20 -12.74 4.34
N LEU A 246 -16.64 -12.55 3.14
CA LEU A 246 -17.36 -12.79 1.88
C LEU A 246 -16.88 -14.02 1.12
N LEU A 247 -15.59 -14.39 1.26
CA LEU A 247 -15.06 -15.63 0.69
C LEU A 247 -15.27 -16.82 1.64
N SER A 248 -15.22 -16.61 2.95
CA SER A 248 -15.37 -17.67 3.96
C SER A 248 -16.81 -17.92 4.42
N ALA A 249 -17.79 -17.14 3.94
CA ALA A 249 -19.18 -17.31 4.35
C ALA A 249 -19.86 -18.48 3.61
N PRO A 250 -20.69 -19.29 4.29
CA PRO A 250 -21.59 -20.23 3.62
C PRO A 250 -22.45 -19.48 2.60
N GLN A 251 -22.68 -20.08 1.42
CA GLN A 251 -23.40 -19.49 0.27
C GLN A 251 -24.75 -18.83 0.61
N ALA A 252 -25.36 -19.18 1.75
CA ALA A 252 -26.58 -18.55 2.27
C ALA A 252 -26.40 -17.05 2.63
N SER A 253 -25.23 -16.61 3.10
CA SER A 253 -25.01 -15.24 3.61
C SER A 253 -24.80 -14.20 2.53
N VAL A 254 -24.35 -14.61 1.34
CA VAL A 254 -24.11 -13.73 0.17
C VAL A 254 -25.43 -13.13 -0.34
N SER A 255 -26.54 -13.85 -0.19
CA SER A 255 -27.88 -13.37 -0.57
C SER A 255 -28.38 -12.23 0.32
N VAL A 256 -27.99 -12.21 1.60
CA VAL A 256 -28.38 -11.17 2.57
C VAL A 256 -27.63 -9.86 2.28
N LEU A 257 -26.34 -9.95 1.91
CA LEU A 257 -25.52 -8.77 1.62
C LEU A 257 -25.86 -8.11 0.28
N LYS A 258 -26.22 -8.88 -0.77
CA LYS A 258 -26.81 -8.29 -2.00
C LYS A 258 -28.04 -7.45 -1.69
N LYS A 259 -28.82 -7.83 -0.67
CA LYS A 259 -30.03 -7.13 -0.23
C LYS A 259 -29.77 -5.89 0.62
N SER A 260 -28.65 -5.84 1.36
CA SER A 260 -28.26 -4.66 2.15
C SER A 260 -27.57 -3.60 1.30
N PHE A 261 -26.71 -3.99 0.35
CA PHE A 261 -26.07 -3.05 -0.58
C PHE A 261 -27.02 -2.52 -1.67
N GLY A 262 -28.05 -3.29 -2.05
CA GLY A 262 -29.09 -2.81 -2.98
C GLY A 262 -30.13 -1.86 -2.37
N LYS A 263 -30.16 -1.72 -1.04
CA LYS A 263 -31.16 -0.87 -0.34
C LYS A 263 -30.71 0.56 -0.06
N ALA A 264 -29.44 0.90 -0.27
CA ALA A 264 -28.95 2.26 -0.04
C ALA A 264 -29.25 3.25 -1.19
N ASN A 265 -29.84 2.78 -2.31
CA ASN A 265 -30.17 3.61 -3.48
C ASN A 265 -31.67 3.58 -3.84
N ILE A 266 -32.59 3.72 -2.89
CA ILE A 266 -33.93 4.26 -3.18
C ILE A 266 -34.40 5.09 -1.98
N SER A 267 -34.00 6.36 -1.93
CA SER A 267 -34.76 7.38 -1.21
C SER A 267 -34.50 8.72 -1.86
N GLY A 268 -35.52 9.26 -2.53
CA GLY A 268 -35.52 10.65 -2.96
C GLY A 268 -36.26 10.89 -4.27
N GLY A 269 -37.57 11.18 -4.17
CA GLY A 269 -38.18 12.15 -5.07
C GLY A 269 -39.43 11.73 -5.84
N ASP A 270 -40.46 11.24 -5.15
CA ASP A 270 -41.83 11.43 -5.64
C ASP A 270 -42.16 12.93 -5.55
N LYS A 271 -41.99 13.67 -6.65
CA LYS A 271 -42.58 15.00 -6.81
C LYS A 271 -43.76 14.91 -7.76
N HIS A 272 -44.91 14.85 -7.11
CA HIS A 272 -46.25 15.04 -7.61
C HIS A 272 -46.34 16.18 -8.66
N PHE A 273 -46.75 15.85 -9.88
CA PHE A 273 -47.23 16.83 -10.86
C PHE A 273 -48.74 17.06 -10.63
N PRO A 274 -49.23 18.30 -10.43
CA PRO A 274 -50.65 18.55 -10.48
C PRO A 274 -51.09 18.74 -11.94
N ASN A 275 -51.97 17.85 -12.39
CA ASN A 275 -52.80 18.03 -13.58
C ASN A 275 -53.72 19.24 -13.37
N LYS A 276 -53.76 20.17 -14.33
CA LYS A 276 -54.92 21.05 -14.55
C LYS A 276 -55.90 20.35 -15.51
N PRO A 277 -57.19 20.27 -15.20
CA PRO A 277 -58.23 20.28 -16.23
C PRO A 277 -58.64 21.73 -16.54
N GLY A 278 -59.25 21.92 -17.71
CA GLY A 278 -59.64 23.22 -18.28
C GLY A 278 -60.69 24.00 -17.49
#